data_AF-A0A932CPB0-F1
#
_entry.id   AF-A0A932CPB0-F1
#
_cell.length_a   1.000
_cell.length_b   1.000
_cell.length_c   1.000
_cell.angle_alpha   90.00
_cell.angle_beta   90.00
_cell.angle_gamma   90.00
#
_symmetry.space_group_name_H-M   'P 1'
#
loop_
_entity.id
_entity.type
_entity.pdbx_description
1 polymer ?
#
loop_
_entity_poly.entity_id
_entity_poly.type
_entity_poly.pdbx_seq_one_letter_code
_entity_poly.pdbx_strand_id
1 'polypeptide(L)' 'MEKWEYCYETVVAEPDKAGEKLNSFLNQKGGEGWELVSLNYCHDYTNGKLVKDYAACLFKRKGRVSETTEAYAPGL' A
#
# COMPACT_ATOMS: atom_id res chain seq x y z
N MET A 1 12.89 -16.67 10.72
CA MET A 1 11.72 -16.49 9.83
C MET A 1 11.68 -15.05 9.39
N GLU A 2 11.67 -14.79 8.09
CA GLU A 2 11.38 -13.43 7.60
C GLU A 2 9.91 -13.12 7.90
N LYS A 3 9.65 -12.04 8.65
CA LYS A 3 8.30 -11.55 8.89
C LYS A 3 7.96 -10.55 7.79
N TRP A 4 6.78 -10.66 7.20
CA TRP A 4 6.28 -9.72 6.20
C TRP A 4 5.18 -8.86 6.81
N GLU A 5 5.21 -7.56 6.49
CA GLU A 5 4.12 -6.63 6.73
C GLU A 5 3.34 -6.46 5.42
N TYR A 6 2.01 -6.38 5.51
CA TYR A 6 1.12 -6.18 4.37
C TYR A 6 0.28 -4.93 4.58
N CYS A 7 -0.02 -4.22 3.50
CA CYS A 7 -0.82 -3.01 3.50
C CYS A 7 -1.78 -3.04 2.31
N TYR A 8 -3.07 -2.80 2.55
CA TYR A 8 -4.08 -2.69 1.51
C TYR A 8 -4.68 -1.29 1.54
N GLU A 9 -4.65 -0.60 0.40
CA GLU A 9 -5.16 0.76 0.27
C GLU A 9 -5.84 0.94 -1.10
N THR A 10 -6.75 1.91 -1.17
CA THR A 10 -7.49 2.22 -2.42
C THR A 10 -7.28 3.68 -2.77
N VAL A 11 -6.83 3.93 -4.00
CA VAL A 11 -6.73 5.27 -4.59
C VAL A 11 -8.01 5.54 -5.37
N VAL A 12 -8.64 6.68 -5.11
CA VAL A 12 -9.83 7.13 -5.85
C VAL A 12 -9.51 8.43 -6.58
N ALA A 13 -9.85 8.53 -7.85
CA ALA A 13 -9.62 9.72 -8.65
C ALA A 13 -10.75 9.95 -9.65
N GLU A 14 -10.86 11.20 -10.10
CA GLU A 14 -11.57 11.51 -11.33
C GLU A 14 -10.82 10.88 -12.53
N PRO A 15 -11.51 10.52 -13.62
CA PRO A 15 -10.92 9.69 -14.68
C PRO A 15 -9.73 10.33 -15.40
N ASP A 16 -9.75 11.66 -15.51
CA ASP A 16 -8.67 12.46 -16.11
C ASP A 16 -7.41 12.50 -15.24
N LYS A 17 -7.51 12.18 -13.94
CA LYS A 17 -6.44 12.27 -12.95
C LYS A 17 -6.01 10.92 -12.39
N ALA A 18 -6.68 9.84 -12.78
CA ALA A 18 -6.46 8.50 -12.23
C ALA A 18 -5.00 8.04 -12.36
N GLY A 19 -4.41 8.21 -13.55
CA GLY A 19 -3.02 7.83 -13.81
C GLY A 19 -2.01 8.60 -12.96
N GLU A 20 -2.12 9.94 -12.92
CA GLU A 20 -1.22 10.79 -12.14
C GLU A 20 -1.30 10.49 -10.64
N LYS A 21 -2.52 10.38 -10.11
CA LYS A 21 -2.75 10.12 -8.70
C LYS A 21 -2.24 8.73 -8.29
N LEU A 22 -2.48 7.72 -9.11
CA LEU A 22 -1.99 6.38 -8.86
C LEU A 22 -0.46 6.32 -8.92
N ASN A 23 0.17 6.92 -9.94
CA ASN A 23 1.62 6.93 -10.06
C ASN A 23 2.27 7.63 -8.86
N SER A 24 1.71 8.77 -8.43
CA SER A 24 2.19 9.48 -7.24
C SER A 24 2.11 8.61 -5.98
N PHE A 25 0.99 7.88 -5.81
CA PHE A 25 0.78 6.97 -4.70
C PHE A 25 1.77 5.78 -4.71
N LEU A 26 1.96 5.14 -5.88
CA LEU A 26 2.90 4.02 -6.04
C LEU A 26 4.34 4.46 -5.76
N ASN A 27 4.75 5.63 -6.26
CA ASN A 27 6.07 6.20 -6.02
C ASN A 27 6.30 6.51 -4.54
N GLN A 28 5.30 7.09 -3.87
CA GLN A 28 5.36 7.34 -2.43
C GLN A 28 5.56 6.02 -1.65
N LYS A 29 4.72 5.01 -1.92
CA LYS A 29 4.82 3.70 -1.25
C LYS A 29 6.17 3.02 -1.51
N GLY A 30 6.67 3.07 -2.74
CA GLY A 30 8.00 2.60 -3.08
C GLY A 30 9.11 3.31 -2.31
N GLY A 31 9.02 4.64 -2.17
CA GLY A 31 9.95 5.43 -1.34
C GLY A 31 9.90 5.09 0.16
N GLU A 32 8.76 4.60 0.65
CA GLU A 32 8.58 4.09 2.01
C GLU A 32 9.05 2.63 2.19
N GLY A 33 9.56 2.00 1.13
CA GLY A 33 10.06 0.61 1.15
C GLY A 33 8.96 -0.45 0.99
N TRP A 34 7.77 -0.07 0.51
CA TRP A 34 6.71 -1.00 0.15
C TRP A 34 6.87 -1.51 -1.28
N GLU A 35 6.66 -2.81 -1.47
CA GLU A 35 6.62 -3.48 -2.77
C GLU A 35 5.17 -3.76 -3.15
N LEU A 36 4.78 -3.41 -4.38
CA LEU A 36 3.44 -3.71 -4.89
C LEU A 36 3.31 -5.23 -5.15
N VAL A 37 2.25 -5.82 -4.62
CA VAL A 37 1.90 -7.24 -4.79
C VAL A 37 0.78 -7.40 -5.81
N SER A 38 -0.26 -6.57 -5.71
CA SER A 38 -1.43 -6.65 -6.56
C SER A 38 -2.02 -5.27 -6.77
N LEU A 39 -2.57 -5.05 -7.97
CA LEU A 39 -3.25 -3.83 -8.37
C LEU A 39 -4.51 -4.21 -9.13
N ASN A 40 -5.67 -3.73 -8.67
CA ASN A 40 -6.97 -3.98 -9.29
C ASN A 40 -7.67 -2.66 -9.57
N TYR A 41 -8.27 -2.54 -10.75
CA TYR A 41 -9.03 -1.36 -11.15
C TYR A 41 -10.53 -1.61 -11.04
N CYS A 42 -11.26 -0.59 -10.60
CA CYS A 42 -12.70 -0.54 -10.65
C CYS A 42 -13.14 0.84 -11.16
N HIS A 43 -14.15 0.85 -12.01
CA HIS A 43 -14.65 2.02 -12.71
C HIS A 43 -16.10 2.23 -12.29
N ASP A 44 -16.43 3.44 -11.83
CA ASP A 44 -17.80 3.80 -11.48
C ASP A 44 -18.42 4.64 -12.59
N TYR A 45 -19.54 4.16 -13.13
CA TYR A 45 -20.27 4.80 -14.21
C TYR A 45 -21.63 5.29 -13.73
N THR A 46 -21.94 6.55 -14.02
CA THR A 46 -23.27 7.12 -13.83
C THR A 46 -23.81 7.56 -15.18
N ASN A 47 -25.00 7.09 -15.55
CA ASN A 47 -25.65 7.40 -16.84
C ASN A 47 -24.73 7.15 -18.05
N GLY A 48 -23.94 6.06 -18.02
CA GLY A 48 -23.01 5.68 -19.09
C GLY A 48 -21.73 6.53 -19.16
N LYS A 49 -21.52 7.47 -18.25
CA LYS A 49 -20.29 8.27 -18.14
C LYS A 49 -19.45 7.76 -16.98
N LEU A 50 -18.15 7.60 -17.23
CA LEU A 50 -17.18 7.29 -16.19
C LEU A 50 -17.08 8.50 -15.25
N VAL A 51 -17.31 8.29 -13.96
CA VAL A 51 -17.30 9.34 -12.93
C VAL A 51 -16.09 9.18 -12.02
N LYS A 52 -15.71 7.95 -11.69
CA LYS A 52 -14.56 7.70 -10.80
C LYS A 52 -13.80 6.45 -11.20
N ASP A 53 -12.49 6.53 -11.01
CA ASP A 53 -11.58 5.40 -11.06
C ASP A 53 -11.07 5.07 -9.67
N TYR A 54 -11.08 3.78 -9.39
CA TYR A 54 -10.60 3.18 -8.16
C TYR A 54 -9.45 2.24 -8.50
N ALA A 55 -8.34 2.37 -7.78
CA ALA A 55 -7.22 1.45 -7.84
C ALA A 55 -6.98 0.87 -6.45
N ALA A 56 -7.29 -0.41 -6.28
CA ALA A 56 -7.03 -1.17 -5.07
C ALA A 56 -5.63 -1.79 -5.14
N CYS A 57 -4.77 -1.43 -4.19
CA CYS A 57 -3.37 -1.81 -4.15
C CYS A 57 -3.09 -2.64 -2.90
N LEU A 58 -2.50 -3.82 -3.08
CA LEU A 58 -1.90 -4.61 -2.01
C LEU A 58 -0.38 -4.45 -2.07
N PHE A 59 0.23 -4.11 -0.95
CA PHE A 59 1.67 -3.99 -0.79
C PHE A 59 2.20 -4.96 0.27
N LYS A 60 3.49 -5.26 0.18
CA LYS A 60 4.24 -5.95 1.21
C LYS A 60 5.57 -5.25 1.48
N ARG A 61 6.13 -5.43 2.68
CA ARG A 61 7.53 -5.09 2.97
C ARG A 61 8.10 -6.03 4.03
N LYS A 62 9.42 -6.13 4.10
CA LYS A 62 10.06 -6.87 5.20
C LYS A 62 9.74 -6.18 6.52
N GLY A 63 9.16 -6.93 7.45
CA GLY A 63 8.83 -6.45 8.77
C GLY A 63 10.11 -6.15 9.55
N ARG A 64 10.11 -5.04 10.27
CA ARG A 64 11.26 -4.71 11.14
C ARG A 64 11.33 -5.75 12.25
N VAL A 65 12.44 -6.49 12.31
CA VAL A 65 12.76 -7.25 13.52
C VAL A 65 13.16 -6.22 14.57
N SER A 66 12.28 -5.94 15.52
CA SER A 66 12.69 -5.25 16.73
C SER A 66 13.56 -6.23 17.51
N GLU A 67 14.88 -6.04 17.46
CA GLU A 67 15.75 -6.62 18.48
C GLU A 67 15.47 -5.91 19.80
N THR A 68 14.39 -6.27 20.47
CA THR A 68 14.30 -6.07 21.91
C THR A 68 15.28 -7.06 22.52
N THR A 69 16.49 -6.59 22.80
CA THR A 69 17.37 -7.22 23.78
C THR A 69 16.62 -7.18 25.11
N GLU A 70 15.85 -8.23 25.41
CA GLU A 70 15.51 -8.53 26.79
C GLU A 70 16.83 -8.85 27.48
N ALA A 71 17.43 -7.84 28.11
CA ALA A 71 18.45 -8.06 29.11
C ALA A 71 17.76 -8.80 30.25
N TYR A 72 17.83 -10.14 30.21
CA TYR A 72 17.52 -10.98 31.35
C TYR A 72 18.50 -10.59 32.46
N ALA A 73 18.02 -9.86 33.47
CA ALA A 73 18.73 -9.68 34.72
C ALA A 73 18.30 -10.82 35.66
N PRO A 74 19.06 -11.92 35.80
CA PRO A 74 18.86 -12.82 36.93
C PRO A 74 19.20 -12.04 38.21
N GLY A 75 18.36 -12.20 39.22
CA GLY A 75 18.22 -11.29 40.35
C GLY A 75 19.49 -10.98 41.16
N LEU A 76 19.39 -9.86 41.88
CA LEU A 76 20.12 -9.55 43.10
C LEU A 76 19.13 -9.01 44.13
#